data_AF-A0A8W8I1R5-F1
#
_entry.id   AF-A0A8W8I1R5-F1
#
_cell.length_a   1.000
_cell.length_b   1.000
_cell.length_c   1.000
_cell.angle_alpha   90.00
_cell.angle_beta   90.00
_cell.angle_gamma   90.00
#
_symmetry.space_group_name_H-M   'P 1'
#
loop_
_entity.id
_entity.type
_entity.pdbx_description
1 polymer ?
#
loop_
_entity_poly.entity_id
_entity_poly.type
_entity_poly.pdbx_seq_one_letter_code
_entity_poly.pdbx_strand_id
1 'polypeptide(L)'
;RYIGSMVADVHRTLVYGGIFMYPGTTEAPKGKLRMLYESIPMAYIVEQAGGLAVTGTKNILDIVPKSIHERCPVFMGSKDDVQDVIDLYKKHGL
;
A
#
# COMPACT_ATOMS: atom_id res chain seq x y z
N ARG A 1 -11.41 7.00 -5.35
CA ARG A 1 -11.20 8.47 -5.56
C ARG A 1 -9.70 8.73 -5.64
N TYR A 2 -9.25 9.75 -6.37
CA TYR A 2 -7.82 10.05 -6.53
C TYR A 2 -7.60 11.56 -6.49
N ILE A 3 -7.04 12.06 -5.39
CA ILE A 3 -6.67 13.47 -5.20
C ILE A 3 -5.25 13.73 -5.76
N GLY A 4 -4.38 12.72 -5.71
CA GLY A 4 -2.98 12.83 -6.14
C GLY A 4 -2.03 13.26 -5.03
N SER A 5 -2.52 13.37 -3.80
CA SER A 5 -1.72 13.51 -2.58
C SER A 5 -1.97 12.30 -1.70
N MET A 6 -0.91 11.52 -1.42
CA MET A 6 -1.03 10.27 -0.64
C MET A 6 -1.72 10.52 0.70
N VAL A 7 -1.33 11.57 1.42
CA VAL A 7 -1.89 11.88 2.74
C VAL A 7 -3.40 12.11 2.65
N ALA A 8 -3.85 12.92 1.68
CA ALA A 8 -5.27 13.23 1.52
C ALA A 8 -6.08 12.00 1.08
N ASP A 9 -5.50 11.17 0.22
CA ASP A 9 -6.16 9.96 -0.26
C ASP A 9 -6.25 8.89 0.83
N VAL A 10 -5.16 8.62 1.57
CA VAL A 10 -5.13 7.67 2.68
C VAL A 10 -6.01 8.12 3.84
N HIS A 11 -5.99 9.42 4.21
CA HIS A 11 -6.85 9.94 5.27
C HIS A 11 -8.33 9.72 4.96
N ARG A 12 -8.74 9.95 3.71
CA ARG A 12 -10.12 9.68 3.29
C ARG A 12 -10.43 8.18 3.31
N THR A 13 -9.51 7.33 2.86
CA THR A 13 -9.65 5.87 2.95
C THR A 13 -9.82 5.41 4.40
N LEU A 14 -9.12 6.03 5.34
CA LEU A 14 -9.24 5.72 6.77
C LEU A 14 -10.64 6.06 7.32
N VAL A 15 -11.23 7.18 6.92
CA VAL A 15 -12.51 7.66 7.45
C VAL A 15 -13.72 7.05 6.73
N TYR A 16 -13.61 6.81 5.42
CA TYR A 16 -14.73 6.36 4.59
C TYR A 16 -14.60 4.91 4.12
N GLY A 17 -13.50 4.23 4.44
CA GLY A 17 -13.19 2.92 3.89
C GLY A 17 -12.82 2.98 2.40
N GLY A 18 -12.72 1.79 1.81
CA GLY A 18 -12.24 1.60 0.45
C GLY A 18 -10.75 1.28 0.42
N ILE A 19 -10.14 1.46 -0.74
CA ILE A 19 -8.73 1.14 -0.97
C ILE A 19 -7.98 2.29 -1.63
N PHE A 20 -6.76 2.54 -1.16
CA PHE A 20 -5.73 3.33 -1.83
C PHE A 20 -4.71 2.41 -2.48
N MET A 21 -4.37 2.67 -3.74
CA MET A 21 -3.44 1.86 -4.51
C MET A 21 -2.42 2.74 -5.23
N TYR A 22 -1.16 2.34 -5.15
CA TYR A 22 -0.06 2.87 -5.94
C TYR A 22 0.82 1.68 -6.38
N PRO A 23 0.38 0.88 -7.37
CA PRO A 23 1.07 -0.32 -7.81
C PRO A 23 2.41 0.01 -8.50
N GLY A 24 3.23 -1.03 -8.70
CA GLY A 24 4.31 -0.97 -9.67
C GLY A 24 3.77 -0.85 -11.09
N THR A 25 4.46 -0.08 -11.94
CA THR A 25 4.14 0.03 -13.37
C THR A 25 5.32 -0.47 -14.21
N THR A 26 5.15 -0.65 -15.51
CA THR A 26 6.25 -1.04 -16.41
C THR A 26 7.44 -0.08 -16.33
N GLU A 27 7.18 1.22 -16.19
CA GLU A 27 8.22 2.25 -16.06
C GLU A 27 8.81 2.35 -14.63
N ALA A 28 8.03 1.97 -13.62
CA ALA A 28 8.44 1.96 -12.22
C ALA A 28 8.04 0.64 -11.54
N PRO A 29 8.73 -0.48 -11.82
CA PRO A 29 8.32 -1.80 -11.32
C PRO A 29 8.30 -1.91 -9.79
N LYS A 30 9.14 -1.11 -9.11
CA LYS A 30 9.20 -1.01 -7.65
C LYS A 30 8.23 0.01 -7.07
N GLY A 31 7.26 0.50 -7.86
CA GLY A 31 6.39 1.60 -7.47
C GLY A 31 7.12 2.95 -7.39
N LYS A 32 6.40 3.98 -6.92
CA LYS A 32 6.89 5.36 -6.85
C LYS A 32 7.14 5.85 -5.43
N LEU A 33 6.33 5.40 -4.47
CA LEU A 33 6.37 5.84 -3.08
C LEU A 33 7.56 5.20 -2.35
N ARG A 34 8.17 5.95 -1.42
CA ARG A 34 9.32 5.49 -0.65
C ARG A 34 8.85 4.80 0.62
N MET A 35 9.47 3.66 0.90
CA MET A 35 9.06 2.81 2.01
C MET A 35 9.20 3.53 3.35
N LEU A 36 10.37 4.09 3.62
CA LEU A 36 10.71 4.52 4.98
C LEU A 36 9.85 5.66 5.52
N TYR A 37 9.47 6.61 4.66
CA TYR A 37 8.78 7.85 5.07
C TYR A 37 7.48 8.14 4.32
N GLU A 38 7.03 7.24 3.43
CA GLU A 38 5.69 7.33 2.82
C GLU A 38 4.89 6.06 3.15
N SER A 39 5.36 4.89 2.71
CA SER A 39 4.59 3.64 2.81
C SER A 39 4.49 3.08 4.23
N ILE A 40 5.61 2.95 4.96
CA ILE A 40 5.64 2.36 6.31
C ILE A 40 4.82 3.19 7.33
N PRO A 41 4.96 4.53 7.40
CA PRO A 41 4.15 5.32 8.33
C PRO A 41 2.64 5.20 8.07
N MET A 42 2.23 5.23 6.80
CA MET A 42 0.82 5.10 6.44
C MET A 42 0.29 3.68 6.65
N ALA A 43 1.11 2.67 6.37
CA ALA A 43 0.78 1.27 6.66
C ALA A 43 0.54 1.06 8.16
N TYR A 44 1.40 1.64 9.01
CA TYR A 44 1.23 1.56 10.46
C TYR A 44 -0.11 2.16 10.91
N ILE A 45 -0.45 3.37 10.44
CA ILE A 45 -1.73 4.01 10.77
C ILE A 45 -2.92 3.15 10.32
N VAL A 46 -2.89 2.64 9.08
CA VAL A 46 -3.98 1.82 8.51
C VAL A 46 -4.15 0.51 9.29
N GLU A 47 -3.07 -0.18 9.63
CA GLU A 47 -3.14 -1.43 10.38
C GLU A 47 -3.59 -1.21 11.84
N GLN A 48 -3.16 -0.12 12.49
CA GLN A 48 -3.68 0.25 13.82
C GLN A 48 -5.17 0.56 13.81
N ALA A 49 -5.73 0.96 12.66
CA ALA A 49 -7.17 1.15 12.48
C ALA A 49 -7.91 -0.13 12.04
N GLY A 50 -7.23 -1.28 11.99
CA GLY A 50 -7.81 -2.57 11.61
C GLY A 50 -7.87 -2.84 10.10
N GLY A 51 -7.26 -1.97 9.29
CA GLY A 51 -7.08 -2.18 7.85
C GLY A 51 -5.90 -3.10 7.53
N LEU A 52 -5.58 -3.21 6.24
CA LEU A 52 -4.39 -3.90 5.74
C LEU A 52 -3.53 -2.98 4.89
N ALA A 53 -2.22 -3.25 4.84
CA ALA A 53 -1.27 -2.53 4.00
C ALA A 53 -0.20 -3.48 3.44
N VAL A 54 -0.25 -3.75 2.13
CA VAL A 54 0.60 -4.73 1.45
C VAL A 54 1.27 -4.15 0.19
N THR A 55 2.36 -4.79 -0.25
CA THR A 55 2.99 -4.53 -1.56
C THR A 55 2.33 -5.31 -2.71
N GLY A 56 1.30 -6.10 -2.40
CA GLY A 56 0.69 -7.11 -3.27
C GLY A 56 1.05 -8.52 -2.83
N THR A 57 2.28 -8.74 -2.36
CA THR A 57 2.78 -10.07 -1.95
C THR A 57 3.21 -10.17 -0.48
N LYS A 58 3.55 -9.04 0.16
CA LYS A 58 3.99 -8.99 1.57
C LYS A 58 3.34 -7.82 2.29
N ASN A 59 3.15 -7.95 3.60
CA ASN A 59 2.78 -6.81 4.45
C ASN A 59 3.91 -5.78 4.44
N ILE A 60 3.56 -4.50 4.39
CA ILE A 60 4.55 -3.42 4.31
C ILE A 60 5.39 -3.34 5.58
N LEU A 61 4.79 -3.58 6.75
CA LEU A 61 5.48 -3.48 8.05
C LEU A 61 6.48 -4.62 8.30
N ASP A 62 6.37 -5.73 7.59
CA ASP A 62 7.29 -6.88 7.70
C ASP A 62 8.55 -6.73 6.82
N ILE A 63 8.61 -5.70 5.99
CA ILE A 63 9.71 -5.48 5.04
C ILE A 63 10.83 -4.70 5.74
N VAL A 64 12.03 -5.29 5.77
CA VAL A 64 13.27 -4.59 6.15
C VAL A 64 13.82 -3.86 4.93
N PRO A 65 13.83 -2.50 4.88
CA PRO A 65 14.36 -1.75 3.76
C PRO A 65 15.87 -1.94 3.61
N LYS A 66 16.36 -2.05 2.38
CA LYS A 66 17.78 -2.12 2.01
C LYS A 66 18.40 -0.75 1.75
N SER A 67 17.57 0.29 1.58
CA SER A 67 18.01 1.67 1.37
C SER A 67 16.98 2.66 1.92
N ILE A 68 17.46 3.82 2.38
CA ILE A 68 16.62 4.90 2.93
C ILE A 68 15.64 5.49 1.90
N HIS A 69 15.92 5.36 0.58
CA HIS A 69 15.04 5.82 -0.49
C HIS A 69 14.42 4.67 -1.29
N GLU A 70 14.44 3.44 -0.76
CA GLU A 70 13.83 2.30 -1.42
C GLU A 70 12.32 2.52 -1.62
N ARG A 71 11.82 2.06 -2.76
CA ARG A 71 10.41 2.20 -3.16
C ARG A 71 9.70 0.86 -3.10
N CYS A 72 8.39 0.91 -2.90
CA CYS A 72 7.53 -0.27 -3.06
C CYS A 72 6.20 0.08 -3.75
N PRO A 73 5.56 -0.91 -4.39
CA PRO A 73 4.12 -0.89 -4.63
C PRO A 73 3.36 -0.81 -3.31
N VAL A 74 2.20 -0.15 -3.30
CA VAL A 74 1.38 0.04 -2.09
C VAL A 74 -0.09 -0.24 -2.38
N PHE A 75 -0.70 -1.05 -1.53
CA PHE A 75 -2.14 -1.27 -1.47
C PHE A 75 -2.56 -1.21 0.00
N MET A 76 -3.42 -0.27 0.37
CA MET A 76 -3.83 -0.12 1.77
C MET A 76 -5.26 0.42 1.91
N GLY A 77 -5.94 0.01 2.97
CA GLY A 77 -7.30 0.44 3.28
C GLY A 77 -8.12 -0.62 4.00
N SER A 78 -9.41 -0.67 3.70
CA SER A 78 -10.35 -1.68 4.21
C SER A 78 -9.82 -3.09 3.99
N LYS A 79 -9.92 -3.93 5.02
CA LYS A 79 -9.37 -5.29 5.04
C LYS A 79 -9.85 -6.14 3.85
N ASP A 80 -11.15 -6.15 3.60
CA ASP A 80 -11.74 -7.00 2.55
C ASP A 80 -11.31 -6.53 1.15
N ASP A 81 -11.29 -5.22 0.89
CA ASP A 81 -10.85 -4.67 -0.40
C ASP A 81 -9.36 -4.97 -0.68
N VAL A 82 -8.51 -4.90 0.35
CA VAL A 82 -7.08 -5.24 0.21
C VAL A 82 -6.88 -6.75 0.06
N GLN A 83 -7.72 -7.56 0.70
CA GLN A 83 -7.68 -9.02 0.57
C GLN A 83 -7.98 -9.48 -0.86
N ASP A 84 -8.94 -8.83 -1.54
CA ASP A 84 -9.21 -9.08 -2.96
C ASP A 84 -7.97 -8.86 -3.84
N VAL A 85 -7.18 -7.82 -3.56
CA VAL A 85 -5.92 -7.56 -4.26
C VAL A 85 -4.92 -8.69 -4.01
N ILE A 86 -4.74 -9.11 -2.75
CA ILE A 86 -3.83 -10.21 -2.39
C ILE A 86 -4.21 -11.49 -3.16
N ASP A 87 -5.49 -11.81 -3.24
CA ASP A 87 -5.96 -13.03 -3.89
C ASP A 87 -5.84 -12.95 -5.42
N LEU A 88 -6.00 -11.77 -6.02
CA LEU A 88 -5.66 -11.52 -7.42
C LEU A 88 -4.17 -11.75 -7.69
N TYR A 89 -3.29 -11.24 -6.83
CA TYR A 89 -1.85 -11.45 -6.95
C TYR A 89 -1.50 -12.94 -6.90
N LYS A 90 -2.05 -13.68 -5.93
CA LYS A 90 -1.88 -15.14 -5.83
C LYS A 90 -2.39 -15.87 -7.07
N LYS A 91 -3.59 -15.54 -7.55
CA LYS A 91 -4.21 -16.18 -8.71
C LYS A 91 -3.38 -16.03 -9.97
N HIS A 92 -2.73 -14.88 -10.15
CA HIS A 92 -1.94 -14.57 -11.34
C HIS A 92 -0.43 -14.78 -11.17
N GLY A 93 0.02 -15.25 -10.01
CA GLY A 93 1.45 -15.50 -9.74
C GLY A 93 2.31 -14.24 -9.79
N LEU A 94 1.74 -13.09 -9.38
CA LEU A 94 2.39 -11.78 -9.37
C LEU A 94 3.18 -11.52 -8.09
#